data_AF-A0AAN0SJM9-F1
#
_entry.id   AF-A0AAN0SJM9-F1
#
_cell.length_a   1.000
_cell.length_b   1.000
_cell.length_c   1.000
_cell.angle_alpha   90.00
_cell.angle_beta   90.00
_cell.angle_gamma   90.00
#
_symmetry.space_group_name_H-M   'P 1'
#
loop_
_entity.id
_entity.type
_entity.pdbx_description
1 polymer ?
#
loop_
_entity_poly.entity_id
_entity_poly.type
_entity_poly.pdbx_seq_one_letter_code
_entity_poly.pdbx_strand_id
1 'polypeptide(L)' 'MFFEFFDWKIKLGIVLTIALALGSVISFIYAWIAAVPTDAFSAVTKYLHYRWFAFFLVSTFSIGAATMKYHQNQLNRF' A
#
# COMPACT_ATOMS: atom_id res chain seq x y z
N MET A 1 20.84 12.84 -26.56
CA MET A 1 19.48 13.30 -26.25
C MET A 1 18.65 12.12 -25.70
N PHE A 2 19.09 11.51 -24.60
CA PHE A 2 18.53 10.25 -24.08
C PHE A 2 18.25 10.30 -22.56
N PHE A 3 17.90 11.50 -22.07
CA PHE A 3 17.13 11.63 -20.84
C PHE A 3 15.65 11.37 -21.19
N GLU A 4 15.32 10.17 -21.67
CA GLU A 4 13.97 9.65 -21.53
C GLU A 4 13.77 9.40 -20.03
N PHE A 5 13.29 10.44 -19.37
CA PHE A 5 12.99 10.55 -17.95
C PHE A 5 12.19 9.34 -17.42
N PHE A 6 12.85 8.23 -17.11
CA PHE A 6 12.42 7.16 -16.20
C PHE A 6 10.94 6.75 -16.35
N ASP A 7 10.70 5.63 -17.05
CA ASP A 7 9.40 5.03 -17.40
C ASP A 7 8.23 5.46 -16.49
N TRP A 8 7.23 6.14 -17.06
CA TRP A 8 6.04 6.64 -16.37
C TRP A 8 5.34 5.55 -15.53
N LYS A 9 5.39 4.30 -15.97
CA LYS A 9 4.82 3.16 -15.23
C LYS A 9 5.53 2.91 -13.90
N ILE A 10 6.85 3.08 -13.86
CA ILE A 10 7.64 2.93 -12.62
C ILE A 10 7.32 4.08 -11.68
N LYS A 11 7.24 5.32 -12.18
CA LYS A 11 6.82 6.48 -11.38
C LYS A 11 5.45 6.28 -10.77
N LEU A 12 4.47 5.84 -11.57
CA LEU A 12 3.12 5.54 -11.10
C LEU A 12 3.12 4.42 -10.07
N GLY A 13 3.90 3.35 -10.28
CA GLY A 13 4.08 2.26 -9.32
C GLY A 13 4.66 2.73 -7.97
N ILE A 14 5.67 3.61 -7.99
CA ILE A 14 6.24 4.22 -6.79
C ILE A 14 5.20 5.08 -6.06
N VAL A 15 4.49 5.96 -6.78
CA VAL A 15 3.46 6.83 -6.20
C VAL A 15 2.35 6.00 -5.55
N LEU A 16 1.86 4.96 -6.22
CA LEU A 16 0.86 4.04 -5.66
C LEU A 16 1.39 3.30 -4.42
N THR A 17 2.64 2.84 -4.46
CA THR A 17 3.26 2.16 -3.31
C THR A 17 3.33 3.09 -2.10
N ILE A 18 3.75 4.35 -2.29
CA ILE A 18 3.81 5.35 -1.21
C ILE A 18 2.40 5.67 -0.70
N ALA A 19 1.42 5.87 -1.58
CA ALA A 19 0.05 6.15 -1.19
C ALA A 19 -0.57 5.01 -0.37
N LEU A 20 -0.34 3.76 -0.77
CA LEU A 20 -0.79 2.58 -0.03
C LEU A 20 -0.05 2.43 1.30
N ALA A 21 1.26 2.72 1.35
CA ALA A 21 2.04 2.68 2.57
C ALA A 21 1.51 3.70 3.60
N LEU A 22 1.27 4.94 3.16
CA LEU A 22 0.65 5.98 4.00
C LEU A 22 -0.76 5.57 4.44
N GLY A 23 -1.56 5.01 3.53
CA GLY A 23 -2.88 4.45 3.85
C GLY A 23 -2.81 3.35 4.91
N SER A 24 -1.78 2.50 4.88
CA SER A 24 -1.56 1.46 5.89
C SER A 24 -1.23 2.06 7.26
N VAL A 25 -0.40 3.10 7.33
CA VAL A 25 -0.07 3.78 8.59
C VAL A 25 -1.31 4.47 9.18
N ILE A 26 -2.04 5.22 8.36
CA ILE A 26 -3.25 5.95 8.80
C ILE A 26 -4.33 4.97 9.27
N SER A 27 -4.59 3.92 8.49
CA SER A 27 -5.59 2.89 8.86
C SER A 27 -5.19 2.11 10.10
N PHE A 28 -3.89 1.84 10.31
CA PHE A 28 -3.39 1.24 11.54
C PHE A 28 -3.65 2.15 12.75
N ILE A 29 -3.27 3.43 12.66
CA ILE A 29 -3.51 4.40 13.75
C ILE A 29 -4.99 4.42 14.10
N TYR A 30 -5.87 4.49 13.10
CA TYR A 30 -7.32 4.51 13.31
C TYR A 30 -7.83 3.22 14.01
N ALA A 31 -7.35 2.06 13.57
CA ALA A 31 -7.70 0.78 14.19
C ALA A 31 -7.14 0.63 15.63
N TRP A 32 -5.97 1.21 15.89
CA TRP A 32 -5.26 1.12 17.15
C TRP A 32 -5.89 2.00 18.24
N ILE A 33 -6.27 3.24 17.91
CA ILE A 33 -6.90 4.17 18.86
C ILE A 33 -8.38 3.85 19.12
N ALA A 34 -8.97 2.93 18.36
CA ALA A 34 -10.36 2.53 18.54
C ALA A 34 -10.59 1.95 19.94
N ALA A 35 -11.63 2.43 20.61
CA ALA A 35 -12.00 2.03 21.97
C ALA A 35 -12.17 0.50 22.11
N VAL A 36 -12.12 0.01 23.35
CA VAL A 36 -12.44 -1.39 23.64
C VAL A 36 -13.92 -1.61 23.32
N PRO A 37 -14.26 -2.57 22.44
CA PRO A 37 -15.64 -2.77 22.02
C PRO A 37 -16.50 -3.23 23.21
N THR A 38 -17.63 -2.57 23.39
CA THR A 38 -18.61 -2.83 24.47
C THR A 38 -19.84 -3.59 23.97
N ASP A 39 -19.99 -3.72 22.65
CA ASP A 39 -21.14 -4.29 21.97
C ASP A 39 -20.72 -4.98 20.66
N ALA A 40 -21.60 -5.82 20.12
CA ALA A 40 -21.27 -6.61 18.92
C ALA A 40 -20.99 -5.73 17.69
N PHE A 41 -21.67 -4.59 17.55
CA PHE A 41 -21.48 -3.68 16.41
C PHE A 41 -20.14 -2.95 16.50
N SER A 42 -19.72 -2.50 17.69
CA SER A 42 -18.40 -1.89 17.89
C SER A 42 -17.26 -2.90 17.67
N ALA A 43 -17.46 -4.17 18.03
CA ALA A 43 -16.50 -5.24 17.74
C ALA A 43 -16.32 -5.47 16.23
N VAL A 44 -17.43 -5.56 15.48
CA VAL A 44 -17.41 -5.70 14.01
C VAL A 44 -16.74 -4.50 13.35
N THR A 45 -17.06 -3.29 13.81
CA THR A 45 -16.47 -2.05 13.28
C THR A 45 -14.96 -2.04 13.50
N LYS A 46 -14.49 -2.38 14.71
CA LYS A 46 -13.05 -2.50 15.01
C LYS A 46 -12.37 -3.55 14.12
N TYR A 47 -12.99 -4.71 13.91
CA TYR A 47 -12.48 -5.73 13.00
C TYR A 47 -12.37 -5.23 11.55
N LEU A 48 -13.38 -4.50 11.05
CA LEU A 48 -13.33 -3.91 9.71
C LEU A 48 -12.18 -2.93 9.55
N HIS A 49 -11.85 -2.13 10.56
CA HIS A 49 -10.69 -1.24 10.51
C HIS A 49 -9.36 -2.01 10.39
N TYR A 50 -9.18 -3.08 11.17
CA TYR A 50 -7.99 -3.94 11.04
C TYR A 50 -7.95 -4.65 9.68
N ARG A 51 -9.10 -5.01 9.10
CA ARG A 51 -9.16 -5.59 7.74
C ARG A 51 -8.72 -4.59 6.68
N TRP A 52 -9.12 -3.32 6.78
CA TRP A 52 -8.65 -2.26 5.88
C TRP A 52 -7.15 -2.02 6.02
N PHE A 53 -6.63 -2.02 7.25
CA PHE A 53 -5.19 -1.98 7.48
C PHE A 53 -4.45 -3.12 6.77
N ALA A 54 -4.92 -4.36 6.94
CA ALA A 54 -4.33 -5.52 6.28
C ALA A 54 -4.38 -5.40 4.75
N PHE A 55 -5.49 -4.89 4.19
CA PHE A 55 -5.61 -4.63 2.76
C PHE A 55 -4.52 -3.65 2.28
N PHE A 56 -4.41 -2.47 2.89
CA PHE A 56 -3.40 -1.48 2.50
C PHE A 56 -1.97 -2.00 2.63
N LEU A 57 -1.68 -2.73 3.70
CA LEU A 57 -0.37 -3.32 3.93
C LEU A 57 0.00 -4.34 2.83
N VAL A 58 -0.88 -5.30 2.57
CA VAL A 58 -0.66 -6.33 1.54
C VAL A 58 -0.57 -5.72 0.14
N SER A 59 -1.44 -4.76 -0.17
CA SER A 59 -1.39 -4.05 -1.46
C SER A 59 -0.09 -3.27 -1.64
N THR A 60 0.44 -2.65 -0.59
CA THR A 60 1.74 -1.95 -0.63
C THR A 60 2.85 -2.90 -1.06
N PHE A 61 2.97 -4.06 -0.41
CA PHE A 61 3.99 -5.05 -0.77
C PHE A 61 3.76 -5.63 -2.17
N SER A 62 2.52 -5.91 -2.55
CA SER A 62 2.18 -6.44 -3.87
C SER A 62 2.57 -5.48 -4.99
N ILE A 63 2.15 -4.21 -4.90
CA ILE A 63 2.47 -3.20 -5.94
C ILE A 63 3.96 -2.86 -5.92
N GLY A 64 4.57 -2.74 -4.74
CA GLY A 64 6.00 -2.51 -4.61
C GLY A 64 6.82 -3.61 -5.30
N ALA A 65 6.51 -4.87 -5.02
CA ALA A 65 7.18 -6.01 -5.64
C ALA A 65 6.94 -6.08 -7.16
N ALA A 66 5.71 -5.81 -7.63
CA ALA A 66 5.40 -5.77 -9.06
C ALA A 66 6.18 -4.66 -9.77
N THR A 67 6.30 -3.48 -9.15
CA THR A 67 7.06 -2.35 -9.68
C THR A 67 8.55 -2.66 -9.75
N MET A 68 9.12 -3.27 -8.70
CA MET A 68 10.52 -3.71 -8.69
C MET A 68 10.81 -4.76 -9.77
N LYS A 69 9.94 -5.77 -9.92
CA LYS A 69 10.06 -6.79 -10.96
C LYS A 69 9.99 -6.16 -12.35
N TYR A 70 9.08 -5.21 -12.57
CA TYR A 70 8.98 -4.49 -13.83
C TYR A 70 10.26 -3.70 -14.13
N HIS A 71 10.79 -2.97 -13.14
CA HIS A 71 12.04 -2.22 -13.28
C HIS A 71 13.22 -3.14 -13.60
N GLN A 72 13.36 -4.26 -12.89
CA GLN A 72 14.42 -5.24 -13.14
C GLN A 72 14.35 -5.82 -14.56
N ASN A 73 13.14 -6.15 -15.04
CA ASN A 73 12.96 -6.65 -16.40
C ASN A 73 13.33 -5.61 -17.47
N GLN A 74 13.12 -4.32 -17.20
CA GLN A 74 13.55 -3.26 -18.11
C GLN A 74 15.07 -3.13 -18.13
N LEU A 75 15.73 -3.21 -16.97
CA LEU A 75 17.19 -3.19 -16.89
C LEU A 75 17.84 -4.38 -17.61
N ASN A 76 17.27 -5.59 -17.47
CA ASN A 76 17.79 -6.81 -18.11
C ASN A 76 17.54 -6.87 -19.63
N ARG A 77 16.78 -5.93 -20.20
CA ARG A 77 16.49 -5.86 -21.65
C ARG A 77 17.51 -5.00 -22.41
N PHE A 78 18.29 -4.19 -21.71
CA PHE A 78 19.43 -3.43 -22.24
C PHE A 78 20.73 -4.21 -21.99
#